data_AF-A0A7S2BV24-F1
#
_entry.id   AF-A0A7S2BV24-F1
#
_cell.length_a   1.000
_cell.length_b   1.000
_cell.length_c   1.000
_cell.angle_alpha   90.00
_cell.angle_beta   90.00
_cell.angle_gamma   90.00
#
_symmetry.space_group_name_H-M   'P 1'
#
loop_
_entity.id
_entity.type
_entity.pdbx_description
1 polymer ?
#
loop_
_entity_poly.entity_id
_entity_poly.type
_entity_poly.pdbx_seq_one_letter_code
_entity_poly.pdbx_strand_id
1 'polypeptide(L)'
;WNIFDFIVVAVGLILMTGAGGTNSPLSNLKMLRAFRVFRLFKRIESLNKVIMALLRAIPGVTNAFIIMVIFMMIYAILAVEYFSPLGQEFGEWEYGTYVTFGHGLEMGVSNRSISAETARGLIYGWEYYGTFTKALYTLFQVMTGESWSEAVVRPLMFSSTFGGNAAFVSIYFISFILLTQIVLTNVVVAVLLDKFVEESPATTDADDDTATKEKSPGASSGAPSAASQLTMTLSAPMIPPPPQAQIQELVTSYEGSAANAFDG
;
A
#
# COMPACT_ATOMS: atom_id res chain seq x y z
N TRP A 1 -29.03 -6.75 2.53
CA TRP A 1 -29.87 -5.81 1.76
C TRP A 1 -31.01 -5.23 2.58
N ASN A 2 -31.99 -6.02 3.03
CA ASN A 2 -33.14 -5.48 3.78
C ASN A 2 -32.74 -4.83 5.13
N ILE A 3 -31.71 -5.34 5.81
CA ILE A 3 -31.13 -4.72 7.02
C ILE A 3 -30.57 -3.32 6.73
N PHE A 4 -29.85 -3.18 5.61
CA PHE A 4 -29.29 -1.89 5.19
C PHE A 4 -30.40 -0.90 4.82
N ASP A 5 -31.42 -1.34 4.07
CA ASP A 5 -32.60 -0.52 3.78
C ASP A 5 -33.33 -0.10 5.06
N PHE A 6 -33.46 -1.00 6.04
CA PHE A 6 -34.04 -0.69 7.35
C PHE A 6 -33.24 0.39 8.08
N ILE A 7 -31.90 0.30 8.10
CA ILE A 7 -31.03 1.32 8.73
C ILE A 7 -31.23 2.69 8.05
N VAL A 8 -31.22 2.75 6.71
CA VAL A 8 -31.39 4.01 5.96
C VAL A 8 -32.76 4.63 6.24
N VAL A 9 -33.82 3.82 6.33
CA VAL A 9 -35.18 4.28 6.65
C VAL A 9 -35.28 4.72 8.12
N ALA A 10 -34.71 3.96 9.06
CA ALA A 10 -34.72 4.28 10.48
C ALA A 10 -33.98 5.60 10.77
N VAL A 11 -32.79 5.79 10.19
CA VAL A 11 -32.06 7.07 10.23
C VAL A 11 -32.89 8.19 9.62
N GLY A 12 -33.53 7.94 8.48
CA GLY A 12 -34.42 8.91 7.82
C GLY A 12 -35.60 9.35 8.70
N LEU A 13 -36.18 8.43 9.47
CA LEU A 13 -37.28 8.65 10.41
C LEU A 13 -36.84 9.46 11.63
N ILE A 14 -35.73 9.08 12.26
CA ILE A 14 -35.15 9.77 13.43
C ILE A 14 -34.82 11.24 13.10
N LEU A 15 -34.38 11.52 11.87
CA LEU A 15 -34.05 12.89 11.46
C LEU A 15 -35.29 13.73 11.12
N MET A 16 -36.43 13.09 10.87
CA MET A 16 -37.68 13.75 10.53
C MET A 16 -38.45 14.23 11.77
N THR A 17 -38.19 13.64 12.95
CA THR A 17 -38.77 14.08 14.23
C THR A 17 -38.18 15.40 14.74
N GLY A 18 -37.25 16.03 14.00
CA GLY A 18 -36.62 17.29 14.39
C GLY A 18 -35.47 17.12 15.39
N ALA A 19 -35.05 15.88 15.69
CA ALA A 19 -34.00 15.54 16.66
C ALA A 19 -32.60 16.10 16.33
N GLY A 20 -32.43 16.88 15.27
CA GLY A 20 -31.14 17.44 14.85
C GLY A 20 -31.02 18.96 14.86
N GLY A 21 -32.05 19.73 15.24
CA GLY A 21 -31.99 21.21 15.18
C GLY A 21 -31.44 21.76 13.85
N THR A 22 -31.11 23.04 13.76
CA THR A 22 -30.40 23.61 12.60
C THR A 22 -28.87 23.56 12.76
N ASN A 23 -28.38 23.36 14.00
CA ASN A 23 -26.96 23.42 14.35
C ASN A 23 -26.43 22.13 15.00
N SER A 24 -27.19 21.02 15.04
CA SER A 24 -26.66 19.76 15.56
C SER A 24 -25.88 19.03 14.47
N PRO A 25 -24.76 18.36 14.78
CA PRO A 25 -24.09 17.44 13.85
C PRO A 25 -25.03 16.40 13.23
N LEU A 26 -26.15 16.10 13.90
CA LEU A 26 -27.21 15.22 13.40
C LEU A 26 -27.93 15.77 12.16
N SER A 27 -27.92 17.08 11.89
CA SER A 27 -28.47 17.62 10.64
C SER A 27 -27.72 17.14 9.40
N ASN A 28 -26.42 16.85 9.53
CA ASN A 28 -25.58 16.33 8.43
C ASN A 28 -25.94 14.88 8.08
N LEU A 29 -26.54 14.14 9.01
CA LEU A 29 -27.06 12.79 8.75
C LEU A 29 -28.25 12.80 7.77
N LYS A 30 -28.84 13.97 7.44
CA LYS A 30 -29.83 14.09 6.35
C LYS A 30 -29.22 13.67 5.01
N MET A 31 -27.91 13.80 4.85
CA MET A 31 -27.16 13.30 3.69
C MET A 31 -27.17 11.76 3.61
N LEU A 32 -27.42 11.05 4.73
CA LEU A 32 -27.55 9.59 4.71
C LEU A 32 -28.74 9.12 3.84
N ARG A 33 -29.69 10.00 3.53
CA ARG A 33 -30.74 9.73 2.54
C ARG A 33 -30.18 9.41 1.15
N ALA A 34 -28.97 9.89 0.80
CA ALA A 34 -28.30 9.55 -0.46
C ALA A 34 -27.94 8.05 -0.53
N PHE A 35 -27.70 7.39 0.61
CA PHE A 35 -27.38 5.96 0.67
C PHE A 35 -28.55 5.07 0.24
N ARG A 36 -29.76 5.62 0.09
CA ARG A 36 -30.84 4.88 -0.57
C ARG A 36 -30.45 4.42 -1.99
N VAL A 37 -29.48 5.08 -2.63
CA VAL A 37 -28.94 4.67 -3.95
C VAL A 37 -28.39 3.24 -3.94
N PHE A 38 -27.88 2.75 -2.80
CA PHE A 38 -27.39 1.37 -2.66
C PHE A 38 -28.50 0.33 -2.83
N ARG A 39 -29.79 0.69 -2.72
CA ARG A 39 -30.91 -0.19 -3.11
C ARG A 39 -30.84 -0.59 -4.59
N LEU A 40 -30.18 0.23 -5.42
CA LEU A 40 -29.94 -0.05 -6.83
C LEU A 40 -29.07 -1.30 -7.00
N PHE A 41 -28.16 -1.57 -6.05
CA PHE A 41 -27.28 -2.74 -6.08
C PHE A 41 -28.06 -4.05 -5.89
N LYS A 42 -29.21 -4.01 -5.18
CA LYS A 42 -30.15 -5.14 -5.11
C LYS A 42 -30.91 -5.34 -6.42
N ARG A 43 -31.20 -4.25 -7.15
CA ARG A 43 -32.00 -4.26 -8.38
C ARG A 43 -31.19 -4.70 -9.61
N ILE A 44 -29.87 -4.48 -9.59
CA ILE A 44 -28.96 -4.85 -10.66
C ILE A 44 -28.25 -6.16 -10.28
N GLU A 45 -28.64 -7.26 -10.92
CA GLU A 45 -28.16 -8.60 -10.60
C GLU A 45 -26.63 -8.73 -10.77
N SER A 46 -26.06 -8.13 -11.82
CA SER A 46 -24.61 -8.14 -12.07
C SER A 46 -23.81 -7.44 -10.96
N LEU A 47 -24.31 -6.32 -10.43
CA LEU A 47 -23.64 -5.58 -9.36
C LEU A 47 -23.73 -6.29 -8.01
N ASN A 48 -24.87 -6.94 -7.73
CA ASN A 48 -25.02 -7.79 -6.55
C ASN A 48 -24.01 -8.95 -6.57
N LYS A 49 -23.81 -9.60 -7.72
CA LYS A 49 -22.82 -10.67 -7.89
C LYS A 49 -21.40 -10.19 -7.54
N VAL A 50 -20.99 -9.03 -8.04
CA VAL A 50 -19.68 -8.42 -7.72
C VAL A 50 -19.55 -8.14 -6.21
N ILE A 51 -20.55 -7.49 -5.62
CA ILE A 51 -20.52 -7.14 -4.19
C ILE A 51 -20.46 -8.40 -3.31
N MET A 52 -21.23 -9.43 -3.64
CA MET A 52 -21.21 -10.70 -2.90
C MET A 52 -19.88 -11.44 -3.07
N ALA A 53 -19.26 -11.37 -4.24
CA ALA A 53 -17.92 -11.91 -4.46
C ALA A 53 -16.86 -11.19 -3.60
N LEU A 54 -16.90 -9.85 -3.55
CA LEU A 54 -16.02 -9.06 -2.70
C LEU A 54 -16.23 -9.36 -1.21
N LEU A 55 -17.48 -9.38 -0.74
CA LEU A 55 -17.79 -9.66 0.65
C LEU A 55 -17.39 -11.09 1.07
N ARG A 56 -17.45 -12.07 0.17
CA ARG A 56 -16.95 -13.43 0.42
C ARG A 56 -15.44 -13.51 0.54
N ALA A 57 -14.69 -12.57 -0.03
CA ALA A 57 -13.23 -12.53 0.08
C ALA A 57 -12.75 -11.92 1.42
N ILE A 58 -13.56 -11.09 2.08
CA ILE A 58 -13.18 -10.39 3.33
C ILE A 58 -12.74 -11.36 4.45
N PRO A 59 -13.49 -12.45 4.76
CA PRO A 59 -13.10 -13.35 5.84
C PRO A 59 -11.72 -13.99 5.63
N GLY A 60 -11.37 -14.36 4.39
CA GLY A 60 -10.06 -14.93 4.06
C GLY A 60 -8.89 -13.99 4.35
N VAL A 61 -9.12 -12.68 4.24
CA VAL A 61 -8.10 -11.64 4.49
C VAL A 61 -8.03 -11.19 5.95
N THR A 62 -9.12 -11.32 6.70
CA THR A 62 -9.30 -10.63 7.98
C THR A 62 -8.20 -10.96 8.99
N ASN A 63 -7.76 -12.22 9.06
CA ASN A 63 -6.71 -12.64 9.98
C ASN A 63 -5.37 -11.94 9.72
N ALA A 64 -4.97 -11.85 8.45
CA ALA A 64 -3.73 -11.20 8.08
C ALA A 64 -3.81 -9.67 8.21
N PHE A 65 -4.99 -9.10 7.99
CA PHE A 65 -5.25 -7.68 8.26
C PHE A 65 -5.06 -7.34 9.75
N ILE A 66 -5.52 -8.21 10.67
CA ILE A 66 -5.30 -8.03 12.11
C ILE A 66 -3.81 -8.06 12.46
N ILE A 67 -3.05 -9.01 11.91
CA ILE A 67 -1.60 -9.10 12.11
C ILE A 67 -0.90 -7.82 11.62
N MET A 68 -1.28 -7.32 10.44
CA MET A 68 -0.76 -6.08 9.88
C MET A 68 -1.04 -4.87 10.79
N VAL A 69 -2.27 -4.77 11.32
CA VAL A 69 -2.64 -3.69 12.26
C VAL A 69 -1.81 -3.75 13.53
N ILE A 70 -1.63 -4.93 14.14
CA ILE A 70 -0.80 -5.09 15.35
C ILE A 70 0.65 -4.67 15.06
N PHE A 71 1.21 -5.12 13.94
CA PHE A 71 2.57 -4.75 13.52
C PHE A 71 2.72 -3.23 13.35
N MET A 72 1.71 -2.59 12.73
CA MET A 72 1.66 -1.14 12.58
C MET A 72 1.59 -0.42 13.93
N MET A 73 0.88 -0.97 14.93
CA MET A 73 0.84 -0.39 16.28
C MET A 73 2.20 -0.42 16.97
N ILE A 74 2.96 -1.51 16.80
CA ILE A 74 4.31 -1.64 17.37
C ILE A 74 5.22 -0.54 16.79
N TYR A 75 5.22 -0.38 15.47
CA TYR A 75 5.96 0.70 14.82
C TYR A 75 5.43 2.07 15.23
N ALA A 76 4.13 2.27 15.39
CA ALA A 76 3.56 3.55 15.82
C ALA A 76 4.08 3.98 17.20
N ILE A 77 4.17 3.05 18.16
CA ILE A 77 4.73 3.33 19.50
C ILE A 77 6.20 3.75 19.39
N LEU A 78 7.00 3.03 18.60
CA LEU A 78 8.40 3.38 18.37
C LEU A 78 8.53 4.75 17.68
N ALA A 79 7.66 5.05 16.72
CA ALA A 79 7.66 6.31 16.00
C ALA A 79 7.35 7.51 16.92
N VAL A 80 6.41 7.35 17.86
CA VAL A 80 6.13 8.39 18.87
C VAL A 80 7.38 8.64 19.72
N GLU A 81 8.01 7.58 20.22
CA GLU A 81 9.18 7.69 21.09
C GLU A 81 10.36 8.38 20.38
N TYR A 82 10.66 7.94 19.15
CA TYR A 82 11.83 8.45 18.44
C TYR A 82 11.57 9.77 17.73
N PHE A 83 10.44 9.93 17.01
CA PHE A 83 10.26 11.01 16.04
C PHE A 83 9.38 12.16 16.54
N SER A 84 8.65 12.03 17.65
CA SER A 84 7.86 13.13 18.22
C SER A 84 8.68 14.38 18.58
N PRO A 85 9.93 14.27 19.09
CA PRO A 85 10.74 15.44 19.46
C PRO A 85 11.23 16.29 18.27
N LEU A 86 11.14 15.79 17.03
CA LEU A 86 11.64 16.51 15.84
C LEU A 86 11.06 17.92 15.76
N GLY A 87 11.94 18.93 15.65
CA GLY A 87 11.59 20.34 15.50
C GLY A 87 11.25 21.06 16.82
N GLN A 88 11.37 20.38 17.97
CA GLN A 88 11.26 20.97 19.31
C GLN A 88 12.62 21.15 20.01
N GLU A 89 13.72 20.81 19.33
CA GLU A 89 15.03 20.62 19.96
C GLU A 89 15.87 21.89 20.07
N PHE A 90 15.61 22.90 19.24
CA PHE A 90 16.37 24.15 19.21
C PHE A 90 15.86 25.18 20.23
N GLY A 91 15.69 24.74 21.48
CA GLY A 91 15.52 25.60 22.67
C GLY A 91 14.30 26.54 22.67
N GLU A 92 14.14 27.28 23.77
CA GLU A 92 12.98 28.16 24.04
C GLU A 92 12.73 29.27 23.00
N TRP A 93 13.64 29.51 22.04
CA TRP A 93 13.65 30.68 21.17
C TRP A 93 13.56 30.38 19.66
N GLU A 94 13.73 29.13 19.21
CA GLU A 94 13.64 28.75 17.79
C GLU A 94 12.96 27.38 17.62
N TYR A 95 11.62 27.38 17.62
CA TYR A 95 10.81 26.20 17.30
C TYR A 95 10.62 26.07 15.78
N GLY A 96 10.43 24.83 15.29
CA GLY A 96 10.04 24.62 13.90
C GLY A 96 11.20 24.70 12.91
N THR A 97 12.44 24.48 13.34
CA THR A 97 13.61 24.36 12.46
C THR A 97 14.43 23.10 12.77
N TYR A 98 15.17 22.62 11.77
CA TYR A 98 16.20 21.61 11.92
C TYR A 98 17.47 22.04 11.18
N VAL A 99 18.63 21.64 11.70
CA VAL A 99 19.91 21.92 11.06
C VAL A 99 20.25 20.81 10.06
N THR A 100 20.63 21.20 8.85
CA THR A 100 21.13 20.28 7.83
C THR A 100 22.53 20.67 7.33
N PHE A 101 23.23 19.71 6.72
CA PHE A 101 24.54 19.93 6.12
C PHE A 101 24.39 20.68 4.80
N GLY A 102 24.94 21.90 4.72
CA GLY A 102 24.96 22.69 3.48
C GLY A 102 26.04 22.20 2.52
N HIS A 103 25.71 21.97 1.24
CA HIS A 103 26.69 21.72 0.18
C HIS A 103 27.14 23.05 -0.47
N GLY A 104 27.73 23.94 0.33
CA GLY A 104 28.33 25.19 -0.16
C GLY A 104 29.84 25.06 -0.24
N LEU A 105 30.39 25.02 -1.46
CA LEU A 105 31.84 25.03 -1.71
C LEU A 105 32.53 26.37 -1.38
N GLU A 106 31.82 27.35 -0.83
CA GLU A 106 32.39 28.65 -0.48
C GLU A 106 31.88 29.12 0.89
N MET A 107 32.83 29.53 1.73
CA MET A 107 32.66 30.30 2.98
C MET A 107 32.20 29.61 4.27
N GLY A 108 32.76 28.45 4.65
CA GLY A 108 32.96 28.10 6.08
C GLY A 108 31.73 28.02 6.99
N VAL A 109 30.50 28.03 6.47
CA VAL A 109 29.27 27.85 7.23
C VAL A 109 28.92 26.36 7.22
N SER A 110 29.11 25.72 8.38
CA SER A 110 29.00 24.27 8.54
C SER A 110 27.56 23.75 8.62
N ASN A 111 26.54 24.62 8.76
CA ASN A 111 25.16 24.23 9.08
C ASN A 111 24.14 25.23 8.52
N ARG A 112 23.07 24.75 7.87
CA ARG A 112 21.90 25.57 7.47
C ARG A 112 20.70 25.20 8.36
N SER A 113 20.05 26.20 8.95
CA SER A 113 18.72 26.04 9.57
C SER A 113 17.65 25.99 8.47
N ILE A 114 16.88 24.90 8.42
CA ILE A 114 15.76 24.68 7.51
C ILE A 114 14.49 24.56 8.34
N SER A 115 13.35 25.01 7.81
CA SER A 115 12.06 24.83 8.46
C SER A 115 11.71 23.35 8.64
N ALA A 116 11.40 22.97 9.88
CA ALA A 116 10.77 21.73 10.32
C ALA A 116 9.25 21.89 10.44
N GLU A 117 8.65 22.81 9.69
CA GLU A 117 7.20 23.02 9.67
C GLU A 117 6.59 22.45 8.41
N THR A 118 5.40 21.89 8.54
CA THR A 118 4.62 21.49 7.38
C THR A 118 3.96 22.71 6.72
N ALA A 119 3.36 22.51 5.56
CA ALA A 119 2.55 23.55 4.90
C ALA A 119 1.39 24.09 5.76
N ARG A 120 1.06 23.41 6.88
CA ARG A 120 0.04 23.83 7.84
C ARG A 120 0.60 24.68 8.99
N GLY A 121 1.91 24.96 9.00
CA GLY A 121 2.59 25.70 10.07
C GLY A 121 2.68 24.91 11.38
N LEU A 122 2.68 23.57 11.29
CA LEU A 122 2.82 22.68 12.44
C LEU A 122 4.20 22.04 12.45
N ILE A 123 4.76 21.90 13.66
CA ILE A 123 6.04 21.22 13.86
C ILE A 123 5.92 19.76 13.42
N TYR A 124 6.84 19.33 12.57
CA TYR A 124 6.82 18.02 11.90
C TYR A 124 6.69 16.85 12.89
N GLY A 125 7.54 16.81 13.92
CA GLY A 125 7.51 15.73 14.92
C GLY A 125 6.17 15.60 15.62
N TRP A 126 5.59 16.73 16.04
CA TRP A 126 4.29 16.75 16.71
C TRP A 126 3.12 16.41 15.79
N GLU A 127 3.18 16.87 14.55
CA GLU A 127 2.12 16.65 13.59
C GLU A 127 2.02 15.18 13.19
N TYR A 128 3.14 14.57 12.81
CA TYR A 128 3.18 13.20 12.32
C TYR A 128 3.26 12.16 13.44
N TYR A 129 3.89 12.48 14.58
CA TYR A 129 4.24 11.50 15.62
C TYR A 129 3.88 11.93 17.05
N GLY A 130 3.25 13.09 17.25
CA GLY A 130 2.97 13.62 18.60
C GLY A 130 2.01 12.80 19.45
N THR A 131 1.21 11.91 18.83
CA THR A 131 0.37 10.95 19.55
C THR A 131 0.36 9.62 18.80
N PHE A 132 0.02 8.55 19.51
CA PHE A 132 -0.11 7.22 18.92
C PHE A 132 -1.01 7.20 17.67
N THR A 133 -2.18 7.84 17.70
CA THR A 133 -3.10 7.87 16.55
C THR A 133 -2.55 8.66 15.36
N LYS A 134 -1.80 9.74 15.62
CA LYS A 134 -1.10 10.49 14.57
C LYS A 134 -0.01 9.63 13.93
N ALA A 135 0.84 8.99 14.74
CA ALA A 135 1.88 8.08 14.26
C ALA A 135 1.30 6.92 13.47
N LEU A 136 0.17 6.35 13.94
CA LEU A 136 -0.55 5.30 13.24
C LEU A 136 -1.05 5.75 11.86
N TYR A 137 -1.63 6.95 11.77
CA TYR A 137 -2.08 7.52 10.50
C TYR A 137 -0.91 7.82 9.55
N THR A 138 0.21 8.31 10.07
CA THR A 138 1.45 8.50 9.31
C THR A 138 2.00 7.18 8.77
N LEU A 139 2.00 6.10 9.56
CA LEU A 139 2.43 4.78 9.09
C LEU A 139 1.45 4.15 8.11
N PHE A 140 0.16 4.45 8.22
CA PHE A 140 -0.83 4.11 7.19
C PHE A 140 -0.48 4.82 5.86
N GLN A 141 -0.16 6.11 5.90
CA GLN A 141 0.31 6.86 4.73
C GLN A 141 1.56 6.19 4.11
N VAL A 142 2.58 5.89 4.92
CA VAL A 142 3.81 5.21 4.45
C VAL A 142 3.49 3.85 3.80
N MET A 143 2.58 3.07 4.39
CA MET A 143 2.16 1.77 3.85
C MET A 143 1.50 1.91 2.47
N THR A 144 0.73 2.97 2.23
CA THR A 144 0.12 3.25 0.91
C THR A 144 1.13 3.75 -0.13
N GLY A 145 2.35 4.06 0.29
CA GLY A 145 3.41 4.62 -0.57
C GLY A 145 3.24 6.11 -0.87
N GLU A 146 2.26 6.78 -0.26
CA GLU A 146 1.95 8.19 -0.54
C GLU A 146 2.96 9.11 0.13
N SER A 147 3.80 9.77 -0.67
CA SER A 147 4.78 10.75 -0.24
C SER A 147 5.68 10.31 0.94
N TRP A 148 5.92 9.00 1.08
CA TRP A 148 6.62 8.47 2.24
C TRP A 148 8.08 8.95 2.31
N SER A 149 8.76 9.06 1.17
CA SER A 149 10.16 9.49 1.15
C SER A 149 10.28 11.00 1.39
N GLU A 150 9.50 11.81 0.69
CA GLU A 150 9.55 13.28 0.77
C GLU A 150 8.86 13.85 2.01
N ALA A 151 7.59 13.51 2.22
CA ALA A 151 6.76 14.09 3.26
C ALA A 151 6.74 13.29 4.55
N VAL A 152 7.62 12.30 4.72
CA VAL A 152 7.79 11.62 6.01
C VAL A 152 9.28 11.42 6.34
N VAL A 153 10.03 10.74 5.48
CA VAL A 153 11.37 10.24 5.83
C VAL A 153 12.48 11.27 5.67
N ARG A 154 12.49 12.10 4.61
CA ARG A 154 13.57 13.05 4.35
C ARG A 154 13.73 14.11 5.45
N PRO A 155 12.67 14.74 5.97
CA PRO A 155 12.82 15.70 7.07
C PRO A 155 13.38 15.06 8.34
N LEU A 156 13.09 13.79 8.58
CA LEU A 156 13.70 13.01 9.67
C LEU A 156 15.18 12.70 9.38
N MET A 157 15.51 12.26 8.16
CA MET A 157 16.89 11.90 7.77
C MET A 157 17.87 13.08 7.76
N PHE A 158 17.41 14.24 7.31
CA PHE A 158 18.24 15.43 7.18
C PHE A 158 18.25 16.32 8.43
N SER A 159 17.53 15.91 9.48
CA SER A 159 17.54 16.57 10.78
C SER A 159 18.78 16.20 11.60
N SER A 160 19.26 17.17 12.39
CA SER A 160 20.32 16.97 13.38
C SER A 160 19.86 16.19 14.62
N THR A 161 18.55 15.98 14.79
CA THR A 161 17.84 15.33 15.92
C THR A 161 18.41 13.97 16.30
N PHE A 162 18.90 13.21 15.34
CA PHE A 162 19.52 11.90 15.58
C PHE A 162 21.04 11.91 15.42
N GLY A 163 21.70 13.05 15.63
CA GLY A 163 23.13 13.22 15.33
C GLY A 163 23.43 13.05 13.83
N GLY A 164 22.44 13.33 12.97
CA GLY A 164 22.54 13.08 11.53
C GLY A 164 22.54 11.60 11.16
N ASN A 165 22.05 10.70 12.02
CA ASN A 165 22.01 9.26 11.74
C ASN A 165 20.87 8.90 10.77
N ALA A 166 21.04 9.33 9.52
CA ALA A 166 20.16 8.98 8.40
C ALA A 166 20.04 7.46 8.23
N ALA A 167 21.04 6.68 8.65
CA ALA A 167 21.00 5.22 8.59
C ALA A 167 19.93 4.65 9.53
N PHE A 168 19.82 5.14 10.77
CA PHE A 168 18.78 4.69 11.70
C PHE A 168 17.37 4.94 11.15
N VAL A 169 17.12 6.18 10.71
CA VAL A 169 15.83 6.57 10.11
C VAL A 169 15.53 5.72 8.88
N SER A 170 16.51 5.54 7.99
CA SER A 170 16.37 4.71 6.78
C SER A 170 16.05 3.26 7.14
N ILE A 171 16.78 2.66 8.07
CA ILE A 171 16.57 1.27 8.50
C ILE A 171 15.15 1.10 9.04
N TYR A 172 14.68 2.01 9.88
CA TYR A 172 13.33 1.97 10.44
C TYR A 172 12.23 1.98 9.35
N PHE A 173 12.27 2.93 8.41
CA PHE A 173 11.22 3.04 7.40
C PHE A 173 11.33 1.97 6.31
N ILE A 174 12.56 1.61 5.90
CA ILE A 174 12.75 0.53 4.93
C ILE A 174 12.34 -0.82 5.53
N SER A 175 12.64 -1.11 6.80
CA SER A 175 12.18 -2.34 7.44
C SER A 175 10.66 -2.37 7.56
N PHE A 176 10.02 -1.25 7.93
CA PHE A 176 8.57 -1.13 7.94
C PHE A 176 7.95 -1.42 6.57
N ILE A 177 8.47 -0.79 5.51
CA ILE A 177 7.97 -0.97 4.15
C ILE A 177 8.15 -2.42 3.70
N LEU A 178 9.35 -3.00 3.86
CA LEU A 178 9.58 -4.39 3.44
C LEU A 178 8.64 -5.36 4.15
N LEU A 179 8.48 -5.22 5.47
CA LEU A 179 7.63 -6.10 6.26
C LEU A 179 6.15 -5.93 5.92
N THR A 180 5.66 -4.70 5.79
CA THR A 180 4.27 -4.43 5.37
C THR A 180 3.99 -4.92 3.95
N GLN A 181 4.92 -4.74 3.01
CA GLN A 181 4.75 -5.20 1.63
C GLN A 181 4.79 -6.72 1.50
N ILE A 182 5.64 -7.42 2.27
CA ILE A 182 5.62 -8.89 2.33
C ILE A 182 4.27 -9.38 2.86
N VAL A 183 3.77 -8.78 3.95
CA VAL A 183 2.45 -9.14 4.50
C VAL A 183 1.34 -8.86 3.49
N LEU A 184 1.30 -7.68 2.88
CA LEU A 184 0.28 -7.32 1.87
C LEU A 184 0.34 -8.24 0.65
N THR A 185 1.53 -8.57 0.16
CA THR A 185 1.70 -9.50 -0.97
C THR A 185 1.19 -10.89 -0.58
N ASN A 186 1.57 -11.40 0.60
CA ASN A 186 1.11 -12.69 1.09
C ASN A 186 -0.43 -12.74 1.27
N VAL A 187 -1.04 -11.63 1.67
CA VAL A 187 -2.50 -11.49 1.72
C VAL A 187 -3.12 -11.60 0.34
N VAL A 188 -2.60 -10.84 -0.63
CA VAL A 188 -3.12 -10.84 -2.00
C VAL A 188 -2.99 -12.24 -2.61
N VAL A 189 -1.83 -12.89 -2.43
CA VAL A 189 -1.58 -14.26 -2.90
C VAL A 189 -2.56 -15.23 -2.26
N ALA A 190 -2.77 -15.18 -0.94
CA ALA A 190 -3.71 -16.07 -0.26
C ALA A 190 -5.14 -15.94 -0.82
N VAL A 191 -5.62 -14.71 -1.02
CA VAL A 191 -6.96 -14.46 -1.57
C VAL A 191 -7.10 -14.94 -3.01
N LEU A 192 -6.07 -14.75 -3.83
CA LEU A 192 -6.10 -15.20 -5.22
C LEU A 192 -6.06 -16.72 -5.31
N LEU A 193 -5.23 -17.38 -4.47
CA LEU A 193 -5.15 -18.85 -4.41
C LEU A 193 -6.46 -19.47 -3.94
N ASP A 194 -7.12 -18.89 -2.93
CA ASP A 194 -8.45 -19.34 -2.48
C ASP A 194 -9.48 -19.28 -3.62
N LYS A 195 -9.34 -18.34 -4.56
CA LYS A 195 -10.22 -18.25 -5.74
C LYS A 195 -9.89 -19.29 -6.81
N PHE A 196 -8.62 -19.63 -7.03
CA PHE A 196 -8.23 -20.64 -8.02
C PHE A 196 -8.56 -22.07 -7.58
N VAL A 197 -8.53 -22.35 -6.27
CA VAL A 197 -8.87 -23.69 -5.74
C VAL A 197 -10.38 -23.96 -5.85
N GLU A 198 -11.24 -22.93 -5.76
CA GLU A 198 -12.70 -23.08 -5.87
C GLU A 198 -13.20 -23.39 -7.30
N GLU A 199 -12.41 -23.12 -8.36
CA GLU A 199 -12.83 -23.28 -9.77
C GLU A 199 -12.38 -24.62 -10.40
N SER A 200 -11.74 -25.51 -9.64
CA SER A 200 -11.49 -26.88 -10.10
C SER A 200 -12.77 -27.70 -9.87
N PRO A 201 -13.58 -28.03 -10.89
CA PRO A 201 -14.66 -28.99 -10.69
C PRO A 201 -14.00 -30.28 -10.25
N ALA A 202 -14.36 -30.76 -9.05
CA ALA A 202 -14.11 -32.12 -8.66
C ALA A 202 -14.62 -33.01 -9.80
N THR A 203 -13.69 -33.58 -10.57
CA THR A 203 -14.01 -34.68 -11.47
C THR A 203 -14.63 -35.75 -10.59
N THR A 204 -15.90 -36.02 -10.85
CA THR A 204 -16.64 -37.16 -10.33
C THR A 204 -15.90 -38.43 -10.68
N ASP A 205 -15.03 -38.89 -9.79
CA ASP A 205 -14.64 -40.31 -9.73
C ASP A 205 -15.63 -40.99 -8.79
N ALA A 206 -16.86 -41.10 -9.27
CA ALA A 206 -17.82 -42.09 -8.81
C ALA A 206 -17.73 -43.27 -9.78
N ASP A 207 -16.69 -44.10 -9.62
CA ASP A 207 -16.70 -45.44 -10.21
C ASP A 207 -17.11 -46.45 -9.13
N ASP A 208 -18.25 -47.04 -9.45
CA ASP A 208 -19.15 -47.94 -8.76
C ASP A 208 -18.52 -49.30 -8.43
N ASP A 209 -18.80 -49.78 -7.23
CA ASP A 209 -18.54 -51.15 -6.78
C ASP A 209 -19.45 -52.13 -7.56
N THR A 210 -18.89 -52.92 -8.48
CA THR A 210 -19.47 -54.24 -8.79
C THR A 210 -18.41 -55.33 -8.95
N ALA A 211 -18.41 -56.24 -7.98
CA ALA A 211 -17.68 -57.50 -8.02
C ALA A 211 -18.27 -58.45 -9.08
N THR A 212 -17.43 -59.02 -9.96
CA THR A 212 -17.28 -60.49 -10.10
C THR A 212 -16.24 -60.92 -11.16
N LYS A 213 -15.46 -61.94 -10.75
CA LYS A 213 -14.73 -62.99 -11.50
C LYS A 213 -13.20 -62.92 -11.63
N GLU A 214 -12.62 -63.99 -11.09
CA GLU A 214 -11.23 -64.47 -11.11
C GLU A 214 -10.59 -64.55 -12.50
N LYS A 215 -9.27 -64.34 -12.58
CA LYS A 215 -8.23 -65.37 -12.92
C LYS A 215 -6.88 -64.69 -13.24
N SER A 216 -5.82 -65.09 -12.53
CA SER A 216 -4.39 -64.84 -12.87
C SER A 216 -3.84 -66.04 -13.68
N PRO A 217 -2.62 -66.08 -14.27
CA PRO A 217 -1.55 -65.07 -14.43
C PRO A 217 -0.99 -64.95 -15.88
N GLY A 218 -0.15 -63.95 -16.18
CA GLY A 218 0.71 -64.02 -17.37
C GLY A 218 1.38 -62.73 -17.87
N ALA A 219 2.65 -62.58 -17.51
CA ALA A 219 3.80 -62.16 -18.34
C ALA A 219 3.99 -60.71 -18.85
N SER A 220 5.25 -60.26 -18.64
CA SER A 220 6.04 -59.26 -19.39
C SER A 220 5.66 -57.79 -19.23
N SER A 221 6.55 -56.80 -19.33
CA SER A 221 8.00 -56.68 -19.20
C SER A 221 8.27 -55.17 -19.29
N GLY A 222 9.19 -54.66 -18.46
CA GLY A 222 9.99 -53.45 -18.64
C GLY A 222 9.41 -52.27 -19.44
N ALA A 223 9.07 -51.18 -18.74
CA ALA A 223 9.12 -49.84 -19.30
C ALA A 223 10.11 -48.99 -18.48
N PRO A 224 11.21 -48.50 -19.06
CA PRO A 224 12.06 -47.51 -18.41
C PRO A 224 11.61 -46.08 -18.76
N SER A 225 11.62 -45.23 -17.72
CA SER A 225 12.10 -43.84 -17.72
C SER A 225 11.76 -42.93 -18.91
N ALA A 226 10.73 -42.09 -18.72
CA ALA A 226 10.52 -40.85 -19.47
C ALA A 226 11.14 -39.64 -18.75
N ALA A 227 12.34 -39.81 -18.16
CA ALA A 227 13.08 -38.74 -17.48
C ALA A 227 14.30 -38.23 -18.29
N SER A 228 14.30 -38.38 -19.61
CA SER A 228 15.48 -38.01 -20.44
C SER A 228 15.18 -37.22 -21.72
N GLN A 229 13.98 -36.68 -21.91
CA GLN A 229 13.70 -35.83 -23.08
C GLN A 229 12.84 -34.65 -22.67
N LEU A 230 13.50 -33.53 -22.32
CA LEU A 230 13.04 -32.15 -22.55
C LEU A 230 14.10 -31.16 -21.97
N THR A 231 15.37 -31.39 -22.30
CA THR A 231 16.42 -30.38 -22.17
C THR A 231 16.90 -30.03 -23.57
N MET A 232 16.15 -29.16 -24.27
CA MET A 232 16.69 -28.30 -25.33
C MET A 232 15.55 -27.45 -25.91
N THR A 233 15.62 -26.14 -25.67
CA THR A 233 15.27 -25.00 -26.55
C THR A 233 14.86 -23.79 -25.71
N LEU A 234 15.82 -23.24 -24.97
CA LEU A 234 15.76 -21.84 -24.54
C LEU A 234 16.52 -21.03 -25.59
N SER A 235 15.81 -20.36 -26.49
CA SER A 235 16.36 -19.30 -27.34
C SER A 235 15.27 -18.26 -27.56
N ALA A 236 15.35 -17.16 -26.81
CA ALA A 236 14.51 -16.00 -27.00
C ALA A 236 14.96 -15.24 -28.27
N PRO A 237 14.04 -14.67 -29.07
CA PRO A 237 14.42 -13.90 -30.25
C PRO A 237 15.11 -12.59 -29.84
N MET A 238 16.32 -12.41 -30.35
CA MET A 238 17.16 -11.22 -30.16
C MET A 238 16.57 -10.05 -30.96
N ILE A 239 16.11 -9.00 -30.28
CA ILE A 239 15.77 -7.71 -30.90
C ILE A 239 17.11 -6.99 -31.19
N PRO A 240 17.44 -6.64 -32.45
CA PRO A 240 18.67 -5.94 -32.74
C PRO A 240 18.61 -4.49 -32.23
N PRO A 241 19.72 -3.95 -31.68
CA PRO A 241 19.77 -2.55 -31.25
C PRO A 241 19.66 -1.60 -32.45
N PRO A 242 19.08 -0.40 -32.27
CA PRO A 242 18.90 0.56 -33.36
C PRO A 242 20.25 1.07 -33.89
N PRO A 243 20.33 1.48 -35.17
CA PRO A 243 21.58 1.95 -35.79
C PRO A 243 22.13 3.19 -35.08
N GLN A 244 23.43 3.19 -34.78
CA GLN A 244 24.15 4.28 -34.09
C GLN A 244 24.02 5.67 -34.75
N ALA A 245 23.58 5.73 -36.01
CA ALA A 245 23.30 6.98 -36.71
C ALA A 245 22.14 7.79 -36.09
N GLN A 246 21.14 7.14 -35.48
CA GLN A 246 19.99 7.83 -34.88
C GLN A 246 20.29 8.46 -33.52
N ILE A 247 21.32 7.99 -32.82
CA ILE A 247 21.74 8.55 -31.52
C ILE A 247 22.47 9.87 -31.73
N GLN A 248 23.30 9.97 -32.77
CA GLN A 248 24.07 11.19 -33.06
C GLN A 248 23.17 12.35 -33.52
N GLU A 249 22.10 12.05 -34.27
CA GLU A 249 21.11 13.03 -34.72
C GLU A 249 20.24 13.54 -33.55
N LEU A 250 19.90 12.68 -32.59
CA LEU A 250 19.20 13.09 -31.37
C LEU A 250 20.07 13.94 -30.44
N VAL A 251 21.34 13.58 -30.26
CA VAL A 251 22.30 14.34 -29.42
C VAL A 251 22.58 15.73 -30.03
N THR A 252 22.78 15.82 -31.34
CA THR A 252 23.00 17.12 -32.02
C THR A 252 21.74 18.01 -32.01
N SER A 253 20.54 17.43 -32.08
CA SER A 253 19.28 18.19 -31.92
C SER A 253 19.12 18.79 -30.51
N TYR A 254 19.60 18.07 -29.48
CA TYR A 254 19.48 18.49 -28.08
C TYR A 254 20.53 19.56 -27.73
N GLU A 255 21.76 19.42 -28.23
CA GLU A 255 22.82 20.43 -28.03
C GLU A 255 22.52 21.73 -28.78
N GLY A 256 21.94 21.66 -29.98
CA GLY A 256 21.51 22.84 -30.74
C GLY A 256 20.34 23.60 -30.08
N SER A 257 19.43 22.88 -29.43
CA SER A 257 18.32 23.51 -28.68
C SER A 257 18.78 24.13 -27.35
N ALA A 258 19.80 23.57 -26.71
CA ALA A 258 20.36 24.12 -25.48
C ALA A 258 21.20 25.39 -25.71
N ALA A 259 21.87 25.50 -26.87
CA ALA A 259 22.64 26.69 -27.24
C ALA A 259 21.76 27.92 -27.52
N ASN A 260 20.56 27.73 -28.08
CA ASN A 260 19.62 28.82 -28.37
C ASN A 260 18.80 29.29 -27.15
N ALA A 261 18.85 28.58 -26.03
CA ALA A 261 18.11 28.93 -24.81
C ALA A 261 18.91 29.83 -23.85
N PHE A 262 20.17 30.14 -24.16
CA PHE A 262 21.05 30.98 -23.32
C PHE A 262 21.40 32.34 -23.93
N ASP A 263 20.86 32.68 -25.11
CA ASP A 263 21.20 33.93 -25.83
C ASP A 263 19.93 34.75 -26.22
N GLY A 264 18.89 34.69 -25.39
CA GLY A 264 17.64 35.45 -25.55
C GLY A 264 17.16 36.11 -24.26
#